data_AF-N9T4M3-F1
#
_entry.id   AF-N9T4M3-F1
#
_cell.length_a   1.000
_cell.length_b   1.000
_cell.length_c   1.000
_cell.angle_alpha   90.00
_cell.angle_beta   90.00
_cell.angle_gamma   90.00
#
_symmetry.space_group_name_H-M   'P 1'
#
loop_
_entity.id
_entity.type
_entity.pdbx_description
1 polymer ?
#
loop_
_entity_poly.entity_id
_entity_poly.type
_entity_poly.pdbx_seq_one_letter_code
_entity_poly.pdbx_strand_id
1 'polypeptide(L)'
;MSTKRYVARELLEQHTKQKKQEKLEQRRLAHEQRAKEKRQAKIHISLLIIVFILPLFLFPAYPRNQWQYEIYRYITEQMLITVGTKGPLPFFTILSSIYYTIVTSVFGGYLCFLFIKRVGVSKAFQEKIYSKFFQAEFKASEKYPWLEKPLIKKTIVSGIFFLFLLIGILHFLHDEISFQDGSRRGALIQLSYNYRIGVIFWEACISTITIFPFFYFGFLFIYLVNYFFRGLGTGKINIPQKAVPKRTKKRSRKRS
;
A
#
# COMPACT_ATOMS: atom_id res chain seq x y z
N MET A 1 -25.79 13.97 -67.45
CA MET A 1 -24.73 13.49 -66.52
C MET A 1 -25.43 12.85 -65.32
N SER A 2 -25.19 11.58 -65.03
CA SER A 2 -26.06 10.71 -64.20
C SER A 2 -26.10 11.10 -62.71
N THR A 3 -27.31 11.27 -62.16
CA THR A 3 -27.65 11.55 -60.75
C THR A 3 -26.91 10.64 -59.75
N LYS A 4 -26.56 9.42 -60.17
CA LYS A 4 -25.77 8.46 -59.37
C LYS A 4 -24.35 8.96 -59.05
N ARG A 5 -23.71 9.72 -59.96
CA ARG A 5 -22.37 10.29 -59.72
C ARG A 5 -22.39 11.43 -58.70
N TYR A 6 -23.49 12.19 -58.65
CA TYR A 6 -23.66 13.27 -57.68
C TYR A 6 -23.83 12.71 -56.27
N VAL A 7 -24.74 11.74 -56.10
CA VAL A 7 -24.96 11.05 -54.81
C VAL A 7 -23.70 10.34 -54.33
N ALA A 8 -22.96 9.68 -55.22
CA ALA A 8 -21.69 9.04 -54.87
C ALA A 8 -20.63 10.04 -54.37
N ARG A 9 -20.58 11.26 -54.95
CA ARG A 9 -19.66 12.32 -54.53
C ARG A 9 -20.03 12.87 -53.16
N GLU A 10 -21.31 13.08 -52.92
CA GLU A 10 -21.84 13.60 -51.66
C GLU A 10 -21.61 12.61 -50.49
N LEU A 11 -21.85 11.31 -50.73
CA LEU A 11 -21.51 10.25 -49.78
C LEU A 11 -20.01 10.18 -49.48
N LEU A 12 -19.15 10.32 -50.51
CA LEU A 12 -17.70 10.30 -50.34
C LEU A 12 -17.21 11.52 -49.53
N GLU A 13 -17.79 12.69 -49.74
CA GLU A 13 -17.50 13.89 -48.94
C GLU A 13 -17.94 13.74 -47.49
N GLN A 14 -19.12 13.18 -47.23
CA GLN A 14 -19.58 12.88 -45.87
C GLN A 14 -18.64 11.88 -45.16
N HIS A 15 -18.26 10.81 -45.85
CA HIS A 15 -17.34 9.80 -45.31
C HIS A 15 -15.95 10.39 -45.03
N THR A 16 -15.48 11.31 -45.87
CA THR A 16 -14.20 12.00 -45.69
C THR A 16 -14.25 12.96 -44.51
N LYS A 17 -15.37 13.69 -44.32
CA LYS A 17 -15.59 14.57 -43.17
C LYS A 17 -15.66 13.79 -41.86
N GLN A 18 -16.39 12.67 -41.83
CA GLN A 18 -16.46 11.76 -40.67
C GLN A 18 -15.08 11.22 -40.32
N LYS A 19 -14.33 10.67 -41.29
CA LYS A 19 -12.98 10.16 -41.07
C LYS A 19 -12.01 11.24 -40.55
N LYS A 20 -12.18 12.49 -40.98
CA LYS A 20 -11.40 13.63 -40.48
C LYS A 20 -11.77 13.99 -39.04
N GLN A 21 -13.04 13.93 -38.67
CA GLN A 21 -13.51 14.15 -37.29
C GLN A 21 -13.03 13.05 -36.35
N GLU A 22 -13.18 11.78 -36.72
CA GLU A 22 -12.67 10.64 -35.93
C GLU A 22 -11.16 10.75 -35.68
N LYS A 23 -10.38 11.11 -36.70
CA LYS A 23 -8.93 11.32 -36.55
C LYS A 23 -8.60 12.48 -35.62
N LEU A 24 -9.44 13.53 -35.58
CA LEU A 24 -9.27 14.66 -34.66
C LEU A 24 -9.61 14.27 -33.22
N GLU A 25 -10.68 13.52 -33.01
CA GLU A 25 -11.09 13.01 -31.70
C GLU A 25 -10.06 12.02 -31.14
N GLN A 26 -9.57 11.09 -31.94
CA GLN A 26 -8.48 10.18 -31.55
C GLN A 26 -7.23 10.96 -31.12
N ARG A 27 -6.87 12.03 -31.84
CA ARG A 27 -5.76 12.91 -31.45
C ARG A 27 -6.02 13.62 -30.14
N ARG A 28 -7.23 14.17 -29.92
CA ARG A 28 -7.61 14.81 -28.65
C ARG A 28 -7.52 13.82 -27.48
N LEU A 29 -8.09 12.63 -27.61
CA LEU A 29 -8.03 11.57 -26.61
C LEU A 29 -6.58 11.16 -26.30
N ALA A 30 -5.74 11.00 -27.32
CA ALA A 30 -4.32 10.70 -27.15
C ALA A 30 -3.56 11.84 -26.43
N HIS A 31 -3.89 13.09 -26.73
CA HIS A 31 -3.32 14.26 -26.04
C HIS A 31 -3.76 14.33 -24.58
N GLU A 32 -5.04 14.06 -24.28
CA GLU A 32 -5.55 13.99 -22.91
C GLU A 32 -4.91 12.85 -22.11
N GLN A 33 -4.75 11.68 -22.71
CA GLN A 33 -4.05 10.55 -22.09
C GLN A 33 -2.59 10.91 -21.78
N ARG A 34 -1.85 11.47 -22.76
CA ARG A 34 -0.47 11.94 -22.54
C ARG A 34 -0.39 13.03 -21.47
N ALA A 35 -1.36 13.93 -21.40
CA ALA A 35 -1.39 14.95 -20.35
C ALA A 35 -1.64 14.35 -18.96
N LYS A 36 -2.53 13.35 -18.85
CA LYS A 36 -2.77 12.59 -17.61
C LYS A 36 -1.51 11.83 -17.17
N GLU A 37 -0.86 11.13 -18.09
CA GLU A 37 0.40 10.42 -17.84
C GLU A 37 1.51 11.36 -17.38
N LYS A 38 1.69 12.51 -18.07
CA LYS A 38 2.67 13.53 -17.65
C LYS A 38 2.37 14.06 -16.25
N ARG A 39 1.09 14.31 -15.92
CA ARG A 39 0.69 14.77 -14.58
C ARG A 39 0.98 13.69 -13.53
N GLN A 40 0.68 12.43 -13.82
CA GLN A 40 1.01 11.32 -12.93
C GLN A 40 2.52 11.19 -12.74
N ALA A 41 3.32 11.23 -13.81
CA ALA A 41 4.77 11.17 -13.73
C ALA A 41 5.35 12.29 -12.84
N LYS A 42 4.88 13.53 -12.99
CA LYS A 42 5.27 14.65 -12.12
C LYS A 42 4.99 14.38 -10.65
N ILE A 43 3.84 13.79 -10.32
CA ILE A 43 3.48 13.43 -8.95
C ILE A 43 4.43 12.34 -8.42
N HIS A 44 4.69 11.29 -9.20
CA HIS A 44 5.60 10.21 -8.79
C HIS A 44 7.02 10.72 -8.56
N ILE A 45 7.52 11.57 -9.47
CA ILE A 45 8.84 12.21 -9.33
C ILE A 45 8.89 13.07 -8.07
N SER A 46 7.86 13.88 -7.81
CA SER A 46 7.80 14.72 -6.61
C SER A 46 7.81 13.88 -5.33
N LEU A 47 7.07 12.76 -5.31
CA LEU A 47 7.09 11.81 -4.19
C LEU A 47 8.47 11.18 -4.01
N LEU A 48 9.14 10.77 -5.09
CA LEU A 48 10.50 10.22 -5.02
C LEU A 48 11.51 11.24 -4.48
N ILE A 49 11.39 12.52 -4.87
CA ILE A 49 12.25 13.59 -4.36
C ILE A 49 12.05 13.76 -2.85
N ILE A 50 10.80 13.85 -2.40
CA ILE A 50 10.48 14.03 -0.98
C ILE A 50 10.97 12.82 -0.18
N VAL A 51 10.67 11.61 -0.63
CA VAL A 51 11.02 10.38 0.10
C VAL A 51 12.54 10.19 0.12
N PHE A 52 13.23 10.25 -1.02
CA PHE A 52 14.63 9.80 -1.10
C PHE A 52 15.67 10.91 -1.14
N ILE A 53 15.39 12.02 -1.83
CA ILE A 53 16.40 13.06 -2.09
C ILE A 53 16.51 14.03 -0.91
N LEU A 54 15.38 14.42 -0.33
CA LEU A 54 15.34 15.39 0.77
C LEU A 54 16.18 14.94 1.99
N PRO A 55 16.08 13.69 2.47
CA PRO A 55 16.92 13.21 3.58
C PRO A 55 18.42 13.17 3.25
N LEU A 56 18.79 12.83 2.00
CA LEU A 56 20.20 12.74 1.59
C LEU A 56 20.95 14.08 1.70
N PHE A 57 20.27 15.17 1.38
CA PHE A 57 20.84 16.51 1.38
C PHE A 57 20.72 17.21 2.74
N LEU A 58 19.62 17.00 3.46
CA LEU A 58 19.34 17.73 4.69
C LEU A 58 20.00 17.11 5.93
N PHE A 59 20.13 15.78 5.98
CA PHE A 59 20.59 15.11 7.20
C PHE A 59 22.11 14.89 7.17
N PRO A 60 22.85 15.39 8.17
CA PRO A 60 24.27 15.13 8.27
C PRO A 60 24.53 13.77 8.93
N ALA A 61 25.68 13.17 8.60
CA ALA A 61 26.15 11.92 9.22
C ALA A 61 26.39 12.05 10.73
N TYR A 62 26.91 13.22 11.12
CA TYR A 62 27.28 13.59 12.48
C TYR A 62 26.77 15.01 12.78
N PRO A 63 26.46 15.33 14.04
CA PRO A 63 26.09 16.69 14.42
C PRO A 63 27.25 17.65 14.12
N ARG A 64 26.96 18.74 13.39
CA ARG A 64 27.94 19.77 13.01
C ARG A 64 27.86 21.03 13.86
N ASN A 65 26.69 21.30 14.42
CA ASN A 65 26.38 22.54 15.15
C ASN A 65 25.80 22.22 16.53
N GLN A 66 25.85 23.19 17.44
CA GLN A 66 25.43 23.05 18.84
C GLN A 66 24.03 22.46 19.01
N TRP A 67 23.04 23.00 18.29
CA TRP A 67 21.66 22.51 18.36
C TRP A 67 21.51 21.05 17.88
N GLN A 68 22.32 20.61 16.91
CA GLN A 68 22.30 19.22 16.43
C GLN A 68 22.87 18.28 17.50
N TYR A 69 23.90 18.73 18.19
CA TYR A 69 24.50 18.00 19.30
C TYR A 69 23.52 17.90 20.48
N GLU A 70 22.78 18.96 20.79
CA GLU A 70 21.74 18.94 21.81
C GLU A 70 20.61 17.96 21.49
N ILE A 71 20.15 17.91 20.23
CA ILE A 71 19.17 16.92 19.78
C ILE A 71 19.73 15.51 19.88
N TYR A 72 20.95 15.28 19.39
CA TYR A 72 21.61 13.99 19.47
C TYR A 72 21.71 13.52 20.92
N ARG A 73 22.20 14.39 21.80
CA ARG A 73 22.32 14.15 23.25
C ARG A 73 20.97 13.85 23.89
N TYR A 74 19.93 14.63 23.60
CA TYR A 74 18.59 14.39 24.12
C TYR A 74 18.08 12.99 23.73
N ILE A 75 18.27 12.59 22.47
CA ILE A 75 17.81 11.28 21.98
C ILE A 75 18.59 10.14 22.63
N THR A 76 19.90 10.27 22.76
CA THR A 76 20.74 9.22 23.36
C THR A 76 20.57 9.11 24.88
N GLU A 77 20.50 10.25 25.57
CA GLU A 77 20.50 10.28 27.05
C GLU A 77 19.10 10.21 27.64
N GLN A 78 18.11 10.90 27.05
CA GLN A 78 16.76 10.99 27.62
C GLN A 78 15.80 9.95 27.06
N MET A 79 15.90 9.63 25.76
CA MET A 79 15.05 8.62 25.14
C MET A 79 15.62 7.20 25.26
N LEU A 80 16.83 7.03 25.82
CA LEU A 80 17.53 5.75 25.97
C LEU A 80 17.62 4.95 24.67
N ILE A 81 17.58 5.63 23.51
CA ILE A 81 17.74 4.98 22.22
C ILE A 81 19.23 4.75 22.04
N THR A 82 19.66 3.49 22.07
CA THR A 82 21.03 3.07 21.75
C THR A 82 21.28 3.25 20.25
N VAL A 83 21.65 4.47 19.87
CA VAL A 83 21.94 4.79 18.48
C VAL A 83 23.31 4.24 18.15
N GLY A 84 23.32 3.23 17.27
CA GLY A 84 24.47 2.65 16.59
C GLY A 84 25.81 3.31 16.89
N THR A 85 26.34 3.03 18.08
CA THR A 85 27.56 3.64 18.62
C THR A 85 28.79 3.20 17.85
N LYS A 86 28.62 2.27 16.91
CA LYS A 86 29.66 1.57 16.14
C LYS A 86 29.51 1.75 14.61
N GLY A 87 28.51 2.50 14.13
CA GLY A 87 28.26 2.74 12.70
C GLY A 87 28.70 4.14 12.24
N PRO A 88 28.97 4.37 10.94
CA PRO A 88 29.49 5.65 10.44
C PRO A 88 28.44 6.76 10.28
N LEU A 89 27.15 6.49 10.56
CA LEU A 89 26.01 7.36 10.22
C LEU A 89 24.93 7.49 11.33
N PRO A 90 25.28 7.52 12.64
CA PRO A 90 24.29 7.40 13.72
C PRO A 90 23.25 8.54 13.71
N PHE A 91 23.69 9.78 13.56
CA PHE A 91 22.80 10.95 13.56
C PHE A 91 21.91 11.00 12.31
N PHE A 92 22.45 10.57 11.16
CA PHE A 92 21.70 10.46 9.90
C PHE A 92 20.57 9.44 10.02
N THR A 93 20.82 8.28 10.65
CA THR A 93 19.82 7.22 10.81
C THR A 93 18.68 7.67 11.71
N ILE A 94 18.97 8.32 12.84
CA ILE A 94 17.92 8.88 13.72
C ILE A 94 17.01 9.83 12.96
N LEU A 95 17.60 10.83 12.28
CA LEU A 95 16.82 11.85 11.57
C LEU A 95 16.01 11.23 10.44
N SER A 96 16.58 10.24 9.74
CA SER A 96 15.88 9.47 8.71
C SER A 96 14.70 8.70 9.30
N SER A 97 14.89 8.02 10.43
CA SER A 97 13.84 7.23 11.09
C SER A 97 12.66 8.12 11.53
N ILE A 98 12.95 9.26 12.18
CA ILE A 98 11.94 10.25 12.57
C ILE A 98 11.22 10.78 11.32
N TYR A 99 11.97 11.14 10.29
CA TYR A 99 11.44 11.68 9.05
C TYR A 99 10.48 10.70 8.37
N TYR A 100 10.89 9.46 8.14
CA TYR A 100 10.06 8.46 7.47
C TYR A 100 8.86 8.07 8.31
N THR A 101 9.00 8.02 9.64
CA THR A 101 7.87 7.81 10.55
C THR A 101 6.82 8.89 10.37
N ILE A 102 7.21 10.17 10.39
CA ILE A 102 6.29 11.30 10.21
C ILE A 102 5.67 11.28 8.81
N VAL A 103 6.48 11.19 7.75
CA VAL A 103 6.02 11.21 6.36
C VAL A 103 5.04 10.07 6.09
N THR A 104 5.37 8.86 6.54
CA THR A 104 4.54 7.67 6.33
C THR A 104 3.26 7.74 7.16
N SER A 105 3.31 8.29 8.37
CA SER A 105 2.13 8.49 9.22
C SER A 105 1.17 9.51 8.62
N VAL A 106 1.67 10.66 8.16
CA VAL A 106 0.87 11.71 7.52
C VAL A 106 0.28 11.19 6.20
N PHE A 107 1.11 10.57 5.36
CA PHE A 107 0.66 10.03 4.08
C PHE A 107 -0.37 8.90 4.26
N GLY A 108 -0.10 7.96 5.15
CA GLY A 108 -1.02 6.86 5.46
C GLY A 108 -2.32 7.36 6.08
N GLY A 109 -2.26 8.35 6.97
CA GLY A 109 -3.43 9.01 7.55
C GLY A 109 -4.26 9.72 6.48
N TYR A 110 -3.61 10.44 5.56
CA TYR A 110 -4.26 11.08 4.41
C TYR A 110 -4.95 10.07 3.49
N LEU A 111 -4.29 8.94 3.17
CA LEU A 111 -4.89 7.87 2.38
C LEU A 111 -6.10 7.25 3.09
N CYS A 112 -6.01 7.04 4.40
CA CYS A 112 -7.12 6.54 5.20
C CYS A 112 -8.30 7.52 5.21
N PHE A 113 -8.03 8.81 5.41
CA PHE A 113 -9.02 9.86 5.34
C PHE A 113 -9.72 9.89 3.97
N LEU A 114 -8.96 9.88 2.86
CA LEU A 114 -9.54 9.84 1.52
C LEU A 114 -10.38 8.58 1.29
N PHE A 115 -9.93 7.43 1.79
CA PHE A 115 -10.67 6.17 1.68
C PHE A 115 -11.99 6.25 2.43
N ILE A 116 -11.97 6.68 3.69
CA ILE A 116 -13.17 6.86 4.52
C ILE A 116 -14.09 7.92 3.92
N LYS A 117 -13.57 9.05 3.45
CA LYS A 117 -14.37 10.11 2.81
C LYS A 117 -15.08 9.62 1.55
N ARG A 118 -14.42 8.77 0.75
CA ARG A 118 -14.98 8.24 -0.50
C ARG A 118 -15.98 7.11 -0.28
N VAL A 119 -15.70 6.21 0.66
CA VAL A 119 -16.48 4.97 0.87
C VAL A 119 -17.52 5.13 1.98
N GLY A 120 -17.31 6.07 2.90
CA GLY A 120 -18.03 6.17 4.16
C GLY A 120 -17.60 5.08 5.15
N VAL A 121 -18.30 5.02 6.28
CA VAL A 121 -18.15 3.96 7.31
C VAL A 121 -19.39 3.06 7.38
N SER A 122 -20.20 3.02 6.33
CA SER A 122 -21.47 2.28 6.26
C SER A 122 -21.30 0.87 5.69
N LYS A 123 -22.39 0.22 5.25
CA LYS A 123 -22.34 -1.13 4.63
C LYS A 123 -21.32 -1.20 3.47
N ALA A 124 -21.20 -0.12 2.68
CA ALA A 124 -20.24 -0.03 1.58
C ALA A 124 -18.77 -0.20 2.06
N PHE A 125 -18.45 0.27 3.27
CA PHE A 125 -17.14 0.04 3.89
C PHE A 125 -16.93 -1.44 4.20
N GLN A 126 -17.92 -2.11 4.81
CA GLN A 126 -17.82 -3.53 5.15
C GLN A 126 -17.63 -4.39 3.90
N GLU A 127 -18.41 -4.15 2.86
CA GLU A 127 -18.31 -4.87 1.58
C GLU A 127 -16.92 -4.67 0.95
N LYS A 128 -16.38 -3.44 0.98
CA LYS A 128 -15.07 -3.12 0.40
C LYS A 128 -13.89 -3.71 1.19
N ILE A 129 -13.95 -3.67 2.52
CA ILE A 129 -12.95 -4.29 3.38
C ILE A 129 -12.99 -5.81 3.22
N TYR A 130 -14.19 -6.39 3.21
CA TYR A 130 -14.36 -7.83 2.99
C TYR A 130 -13.81 -8.26 1.63
N SER A 131 -14.16 -7.55 0.55
CA SER A 131 -13.70 -7.89 -0.80
C SER A 131 -12.19 -7.78 -0.93
N LYS A 132 -11.57 -6.79 -0.28
CA LYS A 132 -10.14 -6.51 -0.44
C LYS A 132 -9.25 -7.39 0.44
N PHE A 133 -9.67 -7.69 1.66
CA PHE A 133 -8.83 -8.40 2.63
C PHE A 133 -9.24 -9.86 2.87
N PHE A 134 -10.52 -10.21 2.72
CA PHE A 134 -11.02 -11.53 3.14
C PHE A 134 -11.59 -12.39 2.01
N GLN A 135 -11.92 -11.81 0.86
CA GLN A 135 -12.46 -12.53 -0.29
C GLN A 135 -11.37 -13.20 -1.17
N ALA A 136 -10.10 -12.82 -1.00
CA ALA A 136 -9.00 -13.42 -1.75
C ALA A 136 -8.94 -14.95 -1.51
N GLU A 137 -8.90 -15.73 -2.59
CA GLU A 137 -8.72 -17.18 -2.51
C GLU A 137 -7.25 -17.51 -2.31
N PHE A 138 -6.97 -18.38 -1.34
CA PHE A 138 -5.61 -18.87 -1.18
C PHE A 138 -5.39 -19.99 -2.18
N LYS A 139 -4.37 -19.94 -3.04
CA LYS A 139 -4.04 -21.08 -3.92
C LYS A 139 -3.90 -22.40 -3.14
N ALA A 140 -3.38 -22.31 -1.92
CA ALA A 140 -3.26 -23.43 -1.00
C ALA A 140 -4.62 -24.03 -0.55
N SER A 141 -5.74 -23.33 -0.74
CA SER A 141 -7.08 -23.84 -0.40
C SER A 141 -7.51 -25.02 -1.26
N GLU A 142 -6.93 -25.19 -2.45
CA GLU A 142 -7.17 -26.37 -3.30
C GLU A 142 -6.76 -27.66 -2.57
N LYS A 143 -5.62 -27.61 -1.86
CA LYS A 143 -5.12 -28.72 -1.04
C LYS A 143 -5.71 -28.71 0.38
N TYR A 144 -5.99 -27.53 0.92
CA TYR A 144 -6.46 -27.35 2.30
C TYR A 144 -7.76 -26.52 2.36
N PRO A 145 -8.94 -27.13 2.14
CA PRO A 145 -10.22 -26.42 2.07
C PRO A 145 -10.58 -25.66 3.35
N TRP A 146 -10.02 -26.05 4.49
CA TRP A 146 -10.25 -25.37 5.77
C TRP A 146 -9.70 -23.93 5.77
N LEU A 147 -8.73 -23.60 4.92
CA LEU A 147 -8.23 -22.22 4.74
C LEU A 147 -9.29 -21.26 4.22
N GLU A 148 -10.37 -21.75 3.61
CA GLU A 148 -11.49 -20.93 3.13
C GLU A 148 -12.51 -20.59 4.21
N LYS A 149 -12.41 -21.19 5.41
CA LYS A 149 -13.30 -20.87 6.52
C LYS A 149 -13.14 -19.38 6.89
N PRO A 150 -14.24 -18.59 6.98
CA PRO A 150 -14.15 -17.14 7.16
C PRO A 150 -13.36 -16.68 8.39
N LEU A 151 -13.47 -17.40 9.51
CA LEU A 151 -12.70 -17.09 10.73
C LEU A 151 -11.21 -17.31 10.51
N ILE A 152 -10.82 -18.42 9.88
CA ILE A 152 -9.42 -18.78 9.64
C ILE A 152 -8.77 -17.76 8.71
N LYS A 153 -9.44 -17.35 7.62
CA LYS A 153 -8.94 -16.28 6.74
C LYS A 153 -8.68 -14.99 7.49
N LYS A 154 -9.66 -14.55 8.29
CA LYS A 154 -9.53 -13.31 9.07
C LYS A 154 -8.37 -13.39 10.04
N THR A 155 -8.20 -14.51 10.74
CA THR A 155 -7.09 -14.73 11.66
C THR A 155 -5.74 -14.74 10.95
N ILE A 156 -5.61 -15.42 9.81
CA ILE A 156 -4.35 -15.46 9.04
C ILE A 156 -3.99 -14.06 8.55
N VAL A 157 -4.93 -13.35 7.92
CA VAL A 157 -4.67 -12.00 7.41
C VAL A 157 -4.32 -11.04 8.55
N SER A 158 -5.09 -11.06 9.65
CA SER A 158 -4.78 -10.23 10.82
C SER A 158 -3.43 -10.61 11.45
N GLY A 159 -3.10 -11.90 11.47
CA GLY A 159 -1.83 -12.43 11.96
C GLY A 159 -0.64 -11.95 11.14
N ILE A 160 -0.77 -11.81 9.81
CA ILE A 160 0.29 -11.24 8.95
C ILE A 160 0.52 -9.76 9.31
N PHE A 161 -0.54 -8.97 9.45
CA PHE A 161 -0.41 -7.56 9.87
C PHE A 161 0.12 -7.43 11.30
N PHE A 162 -0.27 -8.33 12.20
CA PHE A 162 0.28 -8.39 13.55
C PHE A 162 1.77 -8.74 13.53
N LEU A 163 2.20 -9.69 12.71
CA LEU A 163 3.60 -10.05 12.55
C LEU A 163 4.41 -8.85 12.02
N PHE A 164 3.88 -8.09 11.06
CA PHE A 164 4.53 -6.86 10.58
C PHE A 164 4.64 -5.80 11.68
N LEU A 165 3.60 -5.63 12.49
CA LEU A 165 3.65 -4.74 13.66
C LEU A 165 4.72 -5.21 14.67
N LEU A 166 4.79 -6.52 14.95
CA LEU A 166 5.81 -7.10 15.82
C LEU A 166 7.22 -6.90 15.27
N ILE A 167 7.44 -7.08 13.97
CA ILE A 167 8.74 -6.82 13.34
C ILE A 167 9.14 -5.36 13.54
N GLY A 168 8.20 -4.41 13.37
CA GLY A 168 8.44 -2.99 13.62
C GLY A 168 8.80 -2.68 15.07
N ILE A 169 8.04 -3.24 16.03
CA ILE A 169 8.31 -3.08 17.47
C ILE A 169 9.64 -3.72 17.85
N LEU A 170 9.91 -4.93 17.38
CA LEU A 170 11.16 -5.64 17.68
C LEU A 170 12.35 -4.89 17.08
N HIS A 171 12.24 -4.35 15.86
CA HIS A 171 13.27 -3.49 15.29
C HIS A 171 13.54 -2.26 16.17
N PHE A 172 12.50 -1.62 16.69
CA PHE A 172 12.68 -0.47 17.59
C PHE A 172 13.24 -0.85 18.96
N LEU A 173 12.88 -2.02 19.49
CA LEU A 173 13.31 -2.48 20.83
C LEU A 173 14.69 -3.16 20.83
N HIS A 174 15.08 -3.81 19.73
CA HIS A 174 16.33 -4.59 19.65
C HIS A 174 17.49 -3.85 18.99
N ASP A 175 17.26 -2.69 18.37
CA ASP A 175 18.34 -1.99 17.69
C ASP A 175 19.18 -1.13 18.64
N GLU A 176 20.37 -1.66 18.96
CA GLU A 176 21.59 -0.91 18.67
C GLU A 176 21.63 -0.68 17.15
N ILE A 177 21.32 0.52 16.68
CA ILE A 177 21.20 0.90 15.24
C ILE A 177 22.49 0.67 14.40
N SER A 178 23.54 0.10 15.00
CA SER A 178 24.72 -0.44 14.31
C SER A 178 25.11 -1.77 14.93
N PHE A 179 24.59 -2.87 14.39
CA PHE A 179 25.10 -4.19 14.70
C PHE A 179 26.55 -4.27 14.22
N GLN A 180 27.50 -4.20 15.15
CA GLN A 180 28.87 -4.62 14.92
C GLN A 180 29.18 -5.79 15.86
N ASP A 181 28.24 -6.73 15.96
CA ASP A 181 28.56 -8.07 16.48
C ASP A 181 29.03 -8.92 15.30
N GLY A 182 30.16 -9.61 15.46
CA GLY A 182 30.81 -10.45 14.44
C GLY A 182 30.00 -11.67 13.96
N SER A 183 28.68 -11.63 14.08
CA SER A 183 27.73 -12.63 13.60
C SER A 183 27.46 -12.44 12.11
N ARG A 184 27.49 -13.55 11.35
CA ARG A 184 27.15 -13.56 9.90
C ARG A 184 25.67 -13.33 9.61
N ARG A 185 24.79 -13.35 10.61
CA ARG A 185 23.34 -13.13 10.43
C ARG A 185 23.08 -11.64 10.29
N GLY A 186 22.50 -11.23 9.15
CA GLY A 186 22.16 -9.81 8.89
C GLY A 186 23.28 -8.99 8.23
N ALA A 187 24.40 -9.61 7.83
CA ALA A 187 25.56 -8.91 7.26
C ALA A 187 25.26 -8.05 6.01
N LEU A 188 24.25 -8.42 5.20
CA LEU A 188 23.81 -7.58 4.06
C LEU A 188 23.06 -6.33 4.50
N ILE A 189 22.22 -6.45 5.54
CA ILE A 189 21.52 -5.32 6.15
C ILE A 189 22.57 -4.41 6.80
N GLN A 190 23.48 -4.98 7.57
CA GLN A 190 24.62 -4.26 8.16
C GLN A 190 25.46 -3.51 7.11
N LEU A 191 25.84 -4.17 6.01
CA LEU A 191 26.55 -3.53 4.91
C LEU A 191 25.78 -2.36 4.34
N SER A 192 24.48 -2.49 4.15
CA SER A 192 23.66 -1.42 3.60
C SER A 192 23.48 -0.22 4.55
N TYR A 193 23.41 -0.44 5.87
CA TYR A 193 23.36 0.64 6.86
C TYR A 193 24.66 1.47 6.93
N ASN A 194 25.77 0.97 6.37
CA ASN A 194 27.00 1.76 6.21
C ASN A 194 26.88 2.83 5.11
N TYR A 195 25.86 2.76 4.26
CA TYR A 195 25.61 3.74 3.20
C TYR A 195 24.31 4.50 3.46
N ARG A 196 24.32 5.83 3.26
CA ARG A 196 23.12 6.68 3.44
C ARG A 196 21.91 6.19 2.65
N ILE A 197 22.13 5.65 1.44
CA ILE A 197 21.06 5.11 0.60
C ILE A 197 20.45 3.85 1.24
N GLY A 198 21.28 2.98 1.83
CA GLY A 198 20.79 1.79 2.51
C GLY A 198 20.02 2.13 3.78
N VAL A 199 20.50 3.11 4.57
CA VAL A 199 19.74 3.67 5.71
C VAL A 199 18.37 4.17 5.25
N ILE A 200 18.34 5.01 4.21
CA ILE A 200 17.08 5.50 3.64
C ILE A 200 16.13 4.37 3.23
N PHE A 201 16.65 3.37 2.52
CA PHE A 201 15.85 2.25 2.04
C PHE A 201 15.24 1.47 3.21
N TRP A 202 16.04 1.11 4.21
CA TRP A 202 15.55 0.32 5.34
C TRP A 202 14.64 1.11 6.26
N GLU A 203 14.96 2.36 6.59
CA GLU A 203 14.09 3.21 7.41
C GLU A 203 12.73 3.43 6.73
N ALA A 204 12.69 3.62 5.40
CA ALA A 204 11.45 3.74 4.65
C ALA A 204 10.65 2.43 4.66
N CYS A 205 11.31 1.29 4.45
CA CYS A 205 10.69 -0.04 4.50
C CYS A 205 10.12 -0.35 5.88
N ILE A 206 10.90 -0.18 6.94
CA ILE A 206 10.49 -0.46 8.31
C ILE A 206 9.38 0.50 8.75
N SER A 207 9.50 1.80 8.46
CA SER A 207 8.44 2.77 8.74
C SER A 207 7.12 2.34 8.09
N THR A 208 7.17 1.89 6.83
CA THR A 208 5.98 1.39 6.12
C THR A 208 5.41 0.12 6.74
N ILE A 209 6.26 -0.85 7.06
CA ILE A 209 5.87 -2.13 7.69
C ILE A 209 5.28 -1.90 9.09
N THR A 210 5.74 -0.88 9.81
CA THR A 210 5.28 -0.58 11.17
C THR A 210 3.99 0.21 11.17
N ILE A 211 3.88 1.22 10.29
CA ILE A 211 2.75 2.16 10.30
C ILE A 211 1.51 1.56 9.62
N PHE A 212 1.66 0.82 8.53
CA PHE A 212 0.52 0.30 7.75
C PHE A 212 -0.38 -0.68 8.53
N PRO A 213 0.15 -1.56 9.41
CA PRO A 213 -0.65 -2.37 10.32
C PRO A 213 -1.59 -1.56 11.22
N PHE A 214 -1.19 -0.38 11.73
CA PHE A 214 -2.09 0.45 12.53
C PHE A 214 -3.35 0.85 11.76
N PHE A 215 -3.21 1.19 10.48
CA PHE A 215 -4.35 1.49 9.63
C PHE A 215 -5.21 0.25 9.34
N TYR A 216 -4.58 -0.90 9.11
CA TYR A 216 -5.31 -2.16 8.99
C TYR A 216 -6.14 -2.46 10.23
N PHE A 217 -5.55 -2.37 11.43
CA PHE A 217 -6.25 -2.61 12.69
C PHE A 217 -7.32 -1.56 12.96
N GLY A 218 -7.09 -0.30 12.60
CA GLY A 218 -8.12 0.74 12.63
C GLY A 218 -9.31 0.40 11.74
N PHE A 219 -9.08 -0.04 10.51
CA PHE A 219 -10.16 -0.49 9.61
C PHE A 219 -10.85 -1.77 10.09
N LEU A 220 -10.09 -2.70 10.67
CA LEU A 220 -10.64 -3.91 11.27
C LEU A 220 -11.54 -3.56 12.46
N PHE A 221 -11.12 -2.60 13.30
CA PHE A 221 -11.93 -2.10 14.40
C PHE A 221 -13.24 -1.49 13.91
N ILE A 222 -13.19 -0.58 12.92
CA ILE A 222 -14.41 -0.01 12.31
C ILE A 222 -15.29 -1.10 11.69
N TYR A 223 -14.68 -2.10 11.05
CA TYR A 223 -15.39 -3.25 10.48
C TYR A 223 -16.12 -4.06 11.56
N LEU A 224 -15.46 -4.36 12.69
CA LEU A 224 -16.02 -5.11 13.81
C LEU A 224 -17.10 -4.31 14.53
N VAL A 225 -16.87 -3.02 14.80
CA VAL A 225 -17.89 -2.13 15.40
C VAL A 225 -19.14 -2.09 14.53
N ASN A 226 -18.99 -1.91 13.22
CA ASN A 226 -20.12 -1.98 12.31
C ASN A 226 -20.78 -3.37 12.28
N TYR A 227 -20.02 -4.45 12.44
CA TYR A 227 -20.56 -5.81 12.46
C TYR A 227 -21.40 -6.07 13.72
N PHE A 228 -20.90 -5.69 14.90
CA PHE A 228 -21.54 -5.96 16.19
C PHE A 228 -22.65 -4.95 16.53
N PHE A 229 -22.41 -3.64 16.35
CA PHE A 229 -23.35 -2.61 16.79
C PHE A 229 -24.44 -2.27 15.76
N ARG A 230 -24.16 -2.33 14.45
CA ARG A 230 -25.21 -2.17 13.42
C ARG A 230 -25.95 -3.47 13.10
N GLY A 231 -25.38 -4.61 13.45
CA GLY A 231 -26.01 -5.93 13.34
C GLY A 231 -27.19 -6.17 14.30
N LEU A 232 -27.43 -5.27 15.27
CA LEU A 232 -28.57 -5.34 16.19
C LEU A 232 -29.83 -4.60 15.71
N GLY A 233 -29.80 -3.90 14.56
CA GLY A 233 -30.93 -3.10 14.09
C GLY A 233 -31.38 -3.36 12.66
N THR A 234 -30.47 -3.46 11.69
CA THR A 234 -30.86 -3.69 10.29
C THR A 234 -29.67 -4.14 9.46
N GLY A 235 -29.76 -5.34 8.91
CA GLY A 235 -28.92 -5.79 7.82
C GLY A 235 -28.04 -6.98 8.18
N LYS A 236 -28.61 -8.19 8.08
CA LYS A 236 -27.83 -9.39 7.75
C LYS A 236 -26.91 -9.03 6.59
N ILE A 237 -25.60 -9.07 6.82
CA ILE A 237 -24.62 -9.06 5.74
C ILE A 237 -24.85 -10.37 4.99
N ASN A 238 -25.66 -10.33 3.93
CA ASN A 238 -25.73 -11.41 2.96
C ASN A 238 -24.37 -11.45 2.27
N ILE A 239 -23.44 -12.22 2.85
CA ILE A 239 -22.28 -12.72 2.14
C ILE A 239 -22.86 -13.41 0.90
N PRO A 240 -22.55 -12.98 -0.33
CA PRO A 240 -23.01 -13.70 -1.51
C PRO A 240 -22.46 -15.12 -1.40
N GLN A 241 -23.34 -16.07 -1.09
CA GLN A 241 -23.00 -17.48 -1.14
C GLN A 241 -22.53 -17.73 -2.57
N LYS A 242 -21.25 -18.09 -2.73
CA LYS A 242 -20.73 -18.60 -4.00
C LYS A 242 -21.74 -19.64 -4.50
N ALA A 243 -22.24 -19.44 -5.72
CA ALA A 243 -23.02 -20.44 -6.41
C ALA A 243 -22.16 -21.71 -6.51
N VAL A 244 -22.44 -22.68 -5.64
CA VAL A 244 -21.89 -24.02 -5.77
C VAL A 244 -22.39 -24.53 -7.12
N PRO A 245 -21.53 -24.86 -8.10
CA PRO A 245 -22.00 -25.47 -9.32
C PRO A 245 -22.69 -26.78 -8.92
N LYS A 246 -24.01 -26.85 -9.13
CA LYS A 246 -24.78 -28.07 -8.93
C LYS A 246 -24.13 -29.15 -9.79
N ARG A 247 -23.30 -30.00 -9.19
CA ARG A 247 -22.91 -31.28 -9.80
C ARG A 247 -24.21 -31.99 -10.12
N THR A 248 -24.52 -32.09 -11.40
CA THR A 248 -25.59 -32.92 -11.95
C THR A 248 -25.31 -34.35 -11.51
N LYS A 249 -25.94 -34.76 -10.41
CA LYS A 249 -25.89 -36.12 -9.90
C LYS A 249 -26.70 -36.96 -10.91
N LYS A 250 -26.04 -37.49 -11.95
CA LYS A 250 -26.61 -38.52 -12.83
C LYS A 250 -26.92 -39.73 -11.94
N ARG A 251 -28.17 -39.85 -11.52
CA ARG A 251 -28.75 -41.05 -10.94
C ARG A 251 -28.73 -42.12 -12.03
N SER A 252 -27.71 -42.96 -12.03
CA SER A 252 -27.77 -44.28 -12.65
C SER A 252 -28.82 -45.09 -11.89
N ARG A 253 -29.98 -45.28 -12.52
CA ARG A 253 -31.00 -46.23 -12.06
C ARG A 253 -30.55 -47.61 -12.57
N LYS A 254 -30.12 -48.48 -11.66
CA LYS A 254 -30.05 -49.93 -11.91
C LYS A 254 -31.46 -50.39 -12.31
N ARG A 255 -31.61 -51.00 -13.49
CA ARG A 255 -32.74 -51.89 -13.80
C ARG A 255 -32.34 -53.30 -13.35
N SER A 256 -33.26 -53.96 -12.66
CA SER A 256 -33.21 -55.39 -12.30
C SER A 256 -33.17 -56.25 -13.55
#